data_AF-A0A1V8RN19-F1
#
_entry.id   AF-A0A1V8RN19-F1
#
_cell.length_a   1.000
_cell.length_b   1.000
_cell.length_c   1.000
_cell.angle_alpha   90.00
_cell.angle_beta   90.00
_cell.angle_gamma   90.00
#
_symmetry.space_group_name_H-M   'P 1'
#
loop_
_entity.id
_entity.type
_entity.pdbx_description
1 polymer ?
#
loop_
_entity_poly.entity_id
_entity_poly.type
_entity_poly.pdbx_seq_one_letter_code
_entity_poly.pdbx_strand_id
1 'polypeptide(L)'
;MIDELRPFKLRRLNRKGTRASDKAPPIARARSEEARRRIQDGLDQLQLIRTQQQYEEALARGVPRSTNGFLAWKRVGNDTLHKTHADLKQKIDIQYRRLSSFAENLQRKRDGDKPQKKKIVRNEVAILRKKNSELEAALASRGLDILRLLKSVESERKLRLLAEQKLARN
;
A
#
# COMPACT_ATOMS: atom_id res chain seq x y z
N MET A 1 -57.62 -57.52 -24.26
CA MET A 1 -56.71 -56.38 -24.00
C MET A 1 -57.50 -55.30 -23.28
N ILE A 2 -57.42 -55.26 -21.95
CA ILE A 2 -57.74 -54.07 -21.16
C ILE A 2 -56.68 -54.02 -20.08
N ASP A 3 -55.77 -53.07 -20.23
CA ASP A 3 -54.60 -52.89 -19.37
C ASP A 3 -54.98 -52.47 -17.94
N GLU A 4 -54.12 -52.90 -17.04
CA GLU A 4 -54.13 -52.69 -15.60
C GLU A 4 -54.31 -51.21 -15.20
N LEU A 5 -55.34 -50.90 -14.41
CA LEU A 5 -55.36 -49.69 -13.58
C LEU A 5 -55.24 -50.09 -12.11
N ARG A 6 -54.00 -50.18 -11.63
CA ARG A 6 -53.70 -50.31 -10.19
C ARG A 6 -54.08 -49.01 -9.49
N PRO A 7 -54.77 -49.04 -8.34
CA PRO A 7 -55.03 -47.84 -7.58
C PRO A 7 -53.73 -47.35 -6.92
N PHE A 8 -53.20 -46.22 -7.39
CA PHE A 8 -52.12 -45.50 -6.73
C PHE A 8 -52.59 -45.08 -5.33
N LYS A 9 -52.11 -45.78 -4.30
CA LYS A 9 -52.20 -45.32 -2.91
C LYS A 9 -51.34 -44.06 -2.78
N LEU A 10 -51.98 -42.89 -2.92
CA LEU A 10 -51.44 -41.61 -2.47
C LEU A 10 -51.17 -41.71 -0.96
N ARG A 11 -49.93 -42.05 -0.60
CA ARG A 11 -49.39 -41.83 0.74
C ARG A 11 -49.54 -40.33 1.02
N ARG A 12 -50.53 -39.96 1.83
CA ARG A 12 -50.62 -38.62 2.43
C ARG A 12 -49.35 -38.42 3.26
N LEU A 13 -48.36 -37.78 2.65
CA LEU A 13 -47.23 -37.19 3.36
C LEU A 13 -47.81 -36.10 4.26
N ASN A 14 -48.00 -36.44 5.53
CA ASN A 14 -48.18 -35.47 6.60
C ASN A 14 -46.90 -34.62 6.70
N ARG A 15 -46.70 -33.69 5.77
CA ARG A 15 -45.76 -32.58 5.92
C ARG A 15 -46.39 -31.58 6.90
N LYS A 16 -46.39 -31.95 8.18
CA LYS A 16 -46.32 -30.92 9.23
C LYS A 16 -44.97 -30.25 9.03
N GLY A 17 -44.98 -29.11 8.35
CA GLY A 17 -43.81 -28.26 8.14
C GLY A 17 -43.34 -27.69 9.46
N THR A 18 -42.65 -28.49 10.27
CA THR A 18 -41.70 -27.95 11.25
C THR A 18 -40.61 -27.28 10.44
N ARG A 19 -40.60 -25.94 10.44
CA ARG A 19 -39.53 -25.14 9.84
C ARG A 19 -38.19 -25.78 10.25
N ALA A 20 -37.35 -26.09 9.27
CA ALA A 20 -36.04 -26.70 9.52
C ALA A 20 -35.13 -25.84 10.44
N SER A 21 -35.52 -24.61 10.73
CA SER A 21 -34.91 -23.75 11.75
C SER A 21 -34.98 -24.32 13.17
N ASP A 22 -35.91 -25.22 13.48
CA ASP A 22 -36.08 -25.76 14.84
C ASP A 22 -35.33 -27.05 15.16
N LYS A 23 -34.54 -27.59 14.21
CA LYS A 23 -33.76 -28.83 14.42
C LYS A 23 -32.30 -28.61 14.83
N ALA A 24 -31.83 -27.38 14.94
CA ALA A 24 -30.47 -27.13 15.38
C ALA A 24 -30.35 -27.33 16.90
N PRO A 25 -29.37 -28.12 17.40
CA PRO A 25 -29.08 -28.25 18.82
C PRO A 25 -28.87 -26.87 19.47
N PRO A 26 -29.26 -26.65 20.74
CA PRO A 26 -29.14 -25.36 21.42
C PRO A 26 -27.73 -24.76 21.33
N ILE A 27 -26.70 -25.60 21.44
CA ILE A 27 -25.29 -25.22 21.32
C ILE A 27 -24.97 -24.63 19.94
N ALA A 28 -25.54 -25.19 18.87
CA ALA A 28 -25.34 -24.70 17.51
C ALA A 28 -26.04 -23.35 17.29
N ARG A 29 -27.22 -23.14 17.91
CA ARG A 29 -27.93 -21.86 17.88
C ARG A 29 -27.14 -20.76 18.59
N ALA A 30 -26.65 -21.04 19.81
CA ALA A 30 -25.83 -20.10 20.58
C ALA A 30 -24.56 -19.67 19.81
N ARG A 31 -23.83 -20.63 19.23
CA ARG A 31 -22.65 -20.33 18.40
C ARG A 31 -22.98 -19.52 17.15
N SER A 32 -24.13 -19.77 16.53
CA SER A 32 -24.59 -19.01 15.36
C SER A 32 -24.95 -17.57 15.72
N GLU A 33 -25.62 -17.35 16.85
CA GLU A 33 -25.94 -16.01 17.36
C GLU A 33 -24.69 -15.23 17.75
N GLU A 34 -23.71 -15.87 18.39
CA GLU A 34 -22.42 -15.25 18.65
C GLU A 34 -21.69 -14.85 17.37
N ALA A 35 -21.66 -15.73 16.36
CA ALA A 35 -21.08 -15.42 15.06
C ALA A 35 -21.80 -14.22 14.43
N ARG A 36 -23.14 -14.16 14.52
CA ARG A 36 -23.95 -13.03 14.03
C ARG A 36 -23.55 -11.72 14.72
N ARG A 37 -23.39 -11.73 16.04
CA ARG A 37 -22.95 -10.54 16.81
C ARG A 37 -21.57 -10.07 16.38
N ARG A 38 -20.61 -10.98 16.19
CA ARG A 38 -19.24 -10.63 15.72
C ARG A 38 -19.26 -10.04 14.30
N ILE A 39 -20.11 -10.58 13.43
CA ILE A 39 -20.28 -10.04 12.07
C ILE A 39 -20.87 -8.63 12.14
N GLN A 40 -21.90 -8.42 12.96
CA GLN A 40 -22.55 -7.12 13.09
C GLN A 40 -21.59 -6.06 13.65
N ASP A 41 -20.84 -6.39 14.70
CA ASP A 41 -19.77 -5.51 15.23
C ASP A 41 -18.73 -5.16 14.15
N GLY A 42 -18.32 -6.13 13.33
CA GLY A 42 -17.44 -5.85 12.18
C GLY A 42 -18.08 -4.93 11.14
N LEU A 43 -19.36 -5.11 10.83
CA LEU A 43 -20.09 -4.24 9.91
C LEU A 43 -20.21 -2.82 10.44
N ASP A 44 -20.50 -2.66 11.72
CA ASP A 44 -20.62 -1.35 12.37
C ASP A 44 -19.26 -0.63 12.31
N GLN A 45 -18.15 -1.34 12.56
CA GLN A 45 -16.80 -0.80 12.41
C GLN A 45 -16.48 -0.38 10.97
N LEU A 46 -16.89 -1.16 9.97
CA LEU A 46 -16.74 -0.77 8.56
C LEU A 46 -17.60 0.44 8.19
N GLN A 47 -18.80 0.57 8.77
CA GLN A 47 -19.69 1.70 8.53
C GLN A 47 -19.17 3.02 9.08
N LEU A 48 -18.38 3.00 10.16
CA LEU A 48 -17.73 4.19 10.72
C LEU A 48 -16.73 4.84 9.75
N ILE A 49 -16.19 4.06 8.80
CA ILE A 49 -15.24 4.55 7.80
C ILE A 49 -16.01 5.29 6.71
N ARG A 50 -16.02 6.63 6.78
CA ARG A 50 -16.73 7.50 5.83
C ARG A 50 -15.80 8.26 4.90
N THR A 51 -14.56 8.49 5.32
CA THR A 51 -13.58 9.27 4.55
C THR A 51 -12.35 8.42 4.17
N GLN A 52 -11.59 8.89 3.18
CA GLN A 52 -10.35 8.25 2.76
C GLN A 52 -9.30 8.22 3.90
N GLN A 53 -9.18 9.31 4.66
CA GLN A 53 -8.25 9.35 5.80
C GLN A 53 -8.62 8.32 6.88
N GLN A 54 -9.90 8.19 7.20
CA GLN A 54 -10.39 7.17 8.14
C GLN A 54 -10.13 5.75 7.62
N TYR A 55 -10.19 5.55 6.31
CA TYR A 55 -9.85 4.25 5.70
C TYR A 55 -8.37 3.93 5.88
N GLU A 56 -7.47 4.90 5.66
CA GLU A 56 -6.03 4.74 5.89
C GLU A 56 -5.71 4.43 7.36
N GLU A 57 -6.33 5.16 8.30
CA GLU A 57 -6.21 4.90 9.74
C GLU A 57 -6.76 3.52 10.13
N ALA A 58 -7.90 3.11 9.56
CA ALA A 58 -8.47 1.79 9.80
C ALA A 58 -7.55 0.68 9.31
N LEU A 59 -6.89 0.86 8.16
CA LEU A 59 -5.88 -0.07 7.67
C LEU A 59 -4.67 -0.15 8.60
N ALA A 60 -4.22 0.97 9.16
CA ALA A 60 -3.13 0.99 10.15
C ALA A 60 -3.52 0.27 11.45
N ARG A 61 -4.80 0.30 11.84
CA ARG A 61 -5.36 -0.45 12.97
C ARG A 61 -5.61 -1.94 12.67
N GLY A 62 -5.34 -2.40 11.45
CA GLY A 62 -5.46 -3.81 11.06
C GLY A 62 -6.84 -4.20 10.50
N VAL A 63 -7.68 -3.24 10.11
CA VAL A 63 -8.95 -3.56 9.42
C VAL A 63 -8.64 -4.20 8.07
N PRO A 64 -9.20 -5.38 7.75
CA PRO A 64 -8.88 -6.11 6.53
C PRO A 64 -9.42 -5.43 5.27
N ARG A 65 -8.73 -5.62 4.14
CA ARG A 65 -9.10 -5.08 2.81
C ARG A 65 -10.08 -5.94 2.02
N SER A 66 -10.37 -7.15 2.48
CA SER A 66 -11.19 -8.11 1.73
C SER A 66 -12.17 -8.83 2.64
N THR A 67 -13.24 -9.36 2.05
CA THR A 67 -14.24 -10.19 2.74
C THR A 67 -13.60 -11.42 3.40
N ASN A 68 -12.58 -12.04 2.79
CA ASN A 68 -11.86 -13.17 3.39
C ASN A 68 -11.04 -12.74 4.61
N GLY A 69 -10.40 -11.57 4.56
CA GLY A 69 -9.71 -10.99 5.70
C GLY A 69 -10.68 -10.65 6.84
N PHE A 70 -11.88 -10.17 6.52
CA PHE A 70 -12.94 -9.91 7.49
C PHE A 70 -13.34 -11.16 8.27
N LEU A 71 -13.51 -12.28 7.58
CA LEU A 71 -13.81 -13.58 8.20
C LEU A 71 -12.74 -14.02 9.19
N ALA A 72 -11.46 -13.90 8.81
CA ALA A 72 -10.34 -14.18 9.69
C ALA A 72 -10.31 -13.22 10.90
N TRP A 73 -10.54 -11.95 10.65
CA TRP A 73 -10.53 -10.89 11.68
C TRP A 73 -11.61 -11.09 12.75
N LYS A 74 -12.84 -11.46 12.36
CA LYS A 74 -13.94 -11.73 13.30
C LYS A 74 -14.06 -13.20 13.72
N ARG A 75 -13.14 -14.05 13.27
CA ARG A 75 -13.10 -15.50 13.55
C ARG A 75 -14.43 -16.18 13.19
N VAL A 76 -14.93 -15.89 11.99
CA VAL A 76 -16.18 -16.45 11.46
C VAL A 76 -15.83 -17.44 10.35
N GLY A 77 -16.41 -18.63 10.41
CA GLY A 77 -16.25 -19.63 9.35
C GLY A 77 -16.92 -19.20 8.05
N ASN A 78 -16.27 -19.48 6.93
CA ASN A 78 -16.80 -19.17 5.60
C ASN A 78 -18.18 -19.82 5.37
N ASP A 79 -18.31 -21.09 5.72
CA ASP A 79 -19.57 -21.84 5.62
C ASP A 79 -20.70 -21.22 6.45
N THR A 80 -20.39 -20.74 7.65
CA THR A 80 -21.36 -20.09 8.53
C THR A 80 -21.88 -18.79 7.92
N LEU A 81 -21.01 -17.99 7.30
CA LEU A 81 -21.42 -16.75 6.64
C LEU A 81 -22.27 -17.04 5.40
N HIS A 82 -21.88 -18.01 4.57
CA HIS A 82 -22.57 -18.30 3.31
C HIS A 82 -23.89 -19.05 3.49
N LYS A 83 -23.96 -20.01 4.43
CA LYS A 83 -25.12 -20.91 4.60
C LYS A 83 -26.13 -20.39 5.62
N THR A 84 -25.68 -19.67 6.65
CA THR A 84 -26.53 -19.29 7.79
C THR A 84 -26.83 -17.79 7.84
N HIS A 85 -25.90 -16.93 7.42
CA HIS A 85 -26.01 -15.46 7.50
C HIS A 85 -25.77 -14.78 6.13
N ALA A 86 -26.41 -15.30 5.09
CA ALA A 86 -26.22 -14.82 3.72
C ALA A 86 -26.64 -13.34 3.54
N ASP A 87 -27.60 -12.86 4.33
CA ASP A 87 -28.01 -11.46 4.41
C ASP A 87 -26.86 -10.55 4.88
N LEU A 88 -26.11 -10.98 5.90
CA LEU A 88 -24.96 -10.25 6.42
C LEU A 88 -23.80 -10.27 5.44
N LYS A 89 -23.61 -11.37 4.69
CA LYS A 89 -22.61 -11.42 3.61
C LYS A 89 -22.85 -10.32 2.58
N GLN A 90 -24.09 -10.16 2.12
CA GLN A 90 -24.42 -9.09 1.16
C GLN A 90 -24.07 -7.71 1.72
N LYS A 91 -24.36 -7.46 3.00
CA LYS A 91 -23.98 -6.19 3.64
C LYS A 91 -22.47 -5.99 3.68
N ILE A 92 -21.69 -7.04 3.99
CA ILE A 92 -20.22 -6.97 4.01
C ILE A 92 -19.69 -6.64 2.61
N ASP A 93 -20.19 -7.35 1.58
CA ASP A 93 -19.77 -7.12 0.20
C ASP A 93 -20.09 -5.69 -0.27
N ILE A 94 -21.26 -5.15 0.11
CA ILE A 94 -21.62 -3.76 -0.18
C ILE A 94 -20.63 -2.78 0.48
N GLN A 95 -20.28 -2.99 1.76
CA GLN A 95 -19.31 -2.14 2.44
C GLN A 95 -17.92 -2.22 1.79
N TYR A 96 -17.47 -3.42 1.39
CA TYR A 96 -16.18 -3.56 0.72
C TYR A 96 -16.15 -2.95 -0.68
N ARG A 97 -17.24 -3.03 -1.45
CA ARG A 97 -17.35 -2.27 -2.72
C ARG A 97 -17.32 -0.76 -2.48
N ARG A 98 -17.97 -0.27 -1.42
CA ARG A 98 -17.89 1.16 -1.06
C ARG A 98 -16.44 1.54 -0.76
N LEU A 99 -15.75 0.75 0.07
CA LEU A 99 -14.36 1.00 0.48
C LEU A 99 -13.33 0.79 -0.64
N SER A 100 -13.65 -0.01 -1.68
CA SER A 100 -12.72 -0.21 -2.81
C SER A 100 -12.47 1.09 -3.57
N SER A 101 -13.45 2.00 -3.63
CA SER A 101 -13.27 3.33 -4.22
C SER A 101 -12.16 4.13 -3.53
N PHE A 102 -12.02 4.02 -2.21
CA PHE A 102 -10.95 4.66 -1.45
C PHE A 102 -9.59 3.99 -1.73
N ALA A 103 -9.56 2.66 -1.86
CA ALA A 103 -8.36 1.91 -2.21
C ALA A 103 -7.83 2.26 -3.61
N GLU A 104 -8.70 2.39 -4.61
CA GLU A 104 -8.30 2.79 -5.96
C GLU A 104 -7.70 4.19 -6.00
N ASN A 105 -8.30 5.15 -5.29
CA ASN A 105 -7.78 6.51 -5.19
C ASN A 105 -6.42 6.58 -4.50
N LEU A 106 -6.20 5.76 -3.47
CA LEU A 106 -4.90 5.57 -2.82
C LEU A 106 -3.85 5.03 -3.79
N GLN A 107 -4.21 4.03 -4.59
CA GLN A 107 -3.30 3.41 -5.54
C GLN A 107 -2.93 4.37 -6.68
N ARG A 108 -3.89 5.12 -7.21
CA ARG A 108 -3.66 6.18 -8.20
C ARG A 108 -2.72 7.28 -7.67
N LYS A 109 -2.85 7.71 -6.42
CA LYS A 109 -1.90 8.64 -5.79
C LYS A 109 -0.48 8.07 -5.71
N ARG A 110 -0.33 6.78 -5.40
CA ARG A 110 0.99 6.12 -5.35
C ARG A 110 1.61 5.92 -6.73
N ASP A 111 0.80 5.65 -7.74
CA ASP A 111 1.29 5.30 -9.08
C ASP A 111 1.47 6.54 -9.98
N GLY A 112 0.68 7.59 -9.78
CA GLY A 112 0.88 8.89 -10.46
C GLY A 112 2.21 9.57 -10.11
N ASP A 113 2.78 9.27 -8.94
CA ASP A 113 4.01 9.90 -8.45
C ASP A 113 5.30 9.20 -8.94
N LYS A 114 5.19 8.00 -9.54
CA LYS A 114 6.34 7.15 -9.91
C LYS A 114 7.01 7.51 -11.25
N PRO A 115 6.30 7.79 -12.36
CA PRO A 115 6.96 8.03 -13.64
C PRO A 115 7.57 9.44 -13.75
N GLN A 116 6.97 10.45 -13.13
CA GLN A 116 7.47 11.84 -13.18
C GLN A 116 8.73 12.05 -12.34
N LYS A 117 8.79 11.50 -11.11
CA LYS A 117 9.97 11.61 -10.23
C LYS A 117 11.24 11.05 -10.87
N LYS A 118 11.17 9.90 -11.55
CA LYS A 118 12.36 9.31 -12.21
C LYS A 118 12.94 10.18 -13.33
N LYS A 119 12.09 10.87 -14.09
CA LYS A 119 12.54 11.76 -15.19
C LYS A 119 13.14 13.05 -14.64
N ILE A 120 12.54 13.62 -13.60
CA ILE A 120 13.05 14.83 -12.93
C ILE A 120 14.41 14.55 -12.28
N VAL A 121 14.53 13.46 -11.52
CA VAL A 121 15.80 13.08 -10.85
C VAL A 121 16.92 12.82 -11.86
N ARG A 122 16.63 12.16 -13.00
CA ARG A 122 17.65 11.96 -14.06
C ARG A 122 18.15 13.27 -14.66
N ASN A 123 17.25 14.22 -14.89
CA ASN A 123 17.62 15.54 -15.40
C ASN A 123 18.45 16.33 -14.39
N GLU A 124 18.08 16.30 -13.11
CA GLU A 124 18.86 16.93 -12.02
C GLU A 124 20.26 16.32 -11.90
N VAL A 125 20.39 14.99 -11.92
CA VAL A 125 21.69 14.32 -11.87
C VAL A 125 22.57 14.71 -13.06
N ALA A 126 22.00 14.84 -14.26
CA ALA A 126 22.75 15.28 -15.43
C ALA A 126 23.24 16.74 -15.30
N ILE A 127 22.39 17.64 -14.79
CA ILE A 127 22.75 19.04 -14.54
C ILE A 127 23.84 19.14 -13.47
N LEU A 128 23.72 18.39 -12.37
CA LEU A 128 24.71 18.37 -11.29
C LEU A 128 26.06 17.82 -11.77
N ARG A 129 26.07 16.75 -12.56
CA ARG A 129 27.31 16.21 -13.15
C ARG A 129 28.01 17.24 -14.04
N LYS A 130 27.26 17.95 -14.88
CA LYS A 130 27.81 19.02 -15.73
C LYS A 130 28.44 20.13 -14.89
N LYS A 131 27.71 20.63 -13.88
CA LYS A 131 28.24 21.66 -12.96
C LYS A 131 29.51 21.19 -12.23
N ASN A 132 29.55 19.92 -11.81
CA ASN A 132 30.73 19.38 -11.13
C ASN A 132 31.96 19.35 -12.06
N SER A 133 31.78 18.91 -13.31
CA SER A 133 32.87 18.94 -14.30
C SER A 133 33.36 20.35 -14.62
N GLU A 134 32.46 21.35 -14.67
CA GLU A 134 32.84 22.75 -14.87
C GLU A 134 33.64 23.30 -13.68
N LEU A 135 33.25 22.95 -12.45
CA LEU A 135 33.98 23.34 -11.24
C LEU A 135 35.35 22.67 -11.13
N GLU A 136 35.46 21.39 -11.47
CA GLU A 136 36.74 20.67 -11.52
C GLU A 136 37.69 21.29 -12.55
N ALA A 137 37.19 21.64 -13.74
CA ALA A 137 37.98 22.32 -14.76
C ALA A 137 38.45 23.72 -14.30
N ALA A 138 37.58 24.48 -13.63
CA ALA A 138 37.93 25.79 -13.06
C ALA A 138 38.94 25.69 -11.91
N LEU A 139 38.89 24.62 -11.11
CA LEU A 139 39.89 24.34 -10.07
C LEU A 139 41.25 24.01 -10.69
N ALA A 140 41.26 23.18 -11.73
CA ALA A 140 42.49 22.82 -12.44
C ALA A 140 43.15 24.04 -13.10
N SER A 141 42.38 24.93 -13.73
CA SER A 141 42.91 26.15 -14.33
C SER A 141 43.51 27.09 -13.27
N ARG A 142 42.80 27.32 -12.16
CA ARG A 142 43.32 28.11 -11.04
C ARG A 142 44.59 27.51 -10.44
N GLY A 143 44.68 26.19 -10.34
CA GLY A 143 45.89 25.50 -9.88
C GLY A 143 47.10 25.79 -10.76
N LEU A 144 46.92 25.79 -12.09
CA LEU A 144 47.98 26.14 -13.04
C LEU A 144 48.42 27.60 -12.92
N ASP A 145 47.47 28.52 -12.73
CA ASP A 145 47.77 29.94 -12.55
C ASP A 145 48.58 30.20 -11.26
N ILE A 146 48.22 29.52 -10.17
CA ILE A 146 48.97 29.58 -8.90
C ILE A 146 50.40 29.04 -9.09
N LEU A 147 50.57 27.90 -9.79
CA LEU A 147 51.90 27.35 -10.05
C LEU A 147 52.77 28.29 -10.90
N ARG A 148 52.17 29.00 -11.87
CA ARG A 148 52.87 30.02 -12.67
C ARG A 148 53.32 31.19 -11.80
N LEU A 149 52.45 31.71 -10.94
CA LEU A 149 52.77 32.78 -9.99
C LEU A 149 53.89 32.38 -9.02
N LEU A 150 53.85 31.16 -8.49
CA LEU A 150 54.90 30.68 -7.60
C LEU A 150 56.27 30.62 -8.30
N LYS A 151 56.32 30.14 -9.56
CA LYS A 151 57.55 30.14 -10.35
C LYS A 151 58.08 31.54 -10.64
N SER A 152 57.22 32.51 -10.93
CA SER A 152 57.67 33.89 -11.17
C SER A 152 58.28 34.49 -9.91
N VAL A 153 57.60 34.36 -8.76
CA VAL A 153 58.11 34.83 -7.46
C VAL A 153 59.43 34.16 -7.10
N GLU A 154 59.57 32.85 -7.32
CA GLU A 154 60.82 32.13 -7.06
C GLU A 154 61.98 32.63 -7.95
N SER A 155 61.70 32.90 -9.23
CA SER A 155 62.70 33.44 -10.15
C SER A 155 63.14 34.86 -9.78
N GLU A 156 62.21 35.74 -9.41
CA GLU A 156 62.51 37.08 -8.90
C GLU A 156 63.36 37.02 -7.63
N ARG A 157 63.04 36.12 -6.70
CA ARG A 157 63.83 35.93 -5.48
C ARG A 157 65.26 35.50 -5.78
N LYS A 158 65.44 34.55 -6.71
CA LYS A 158 66.79 34.11 -7.15
C LYS A 158 67.60 35.25 -7.77
N LEU A 159 66.96 36.07 -8.61
CA LEU A 159 67.61 37.23 -9.22
C LEU A 159 68.03 38.28 -8.18
N ARG A 160 67.18 38.56 -7.18
CA ARG A 160 67.52 39.48 -6.07
C ARG A 160 68.72 38.97 -5.28
N LEU A 161 68.73 37.71 -4.88
CA LEU A 161 69.85 37.10 -4.15
C LEU A 161 71.16 37.16 -4.93
N LEU A 162 71.13 36.94 -6.25
CA LEU A 162 72.32 37.06 -7.10
C LEU A 162 72.81 38.51 -7.19
N ALA A 163 71.91 39.48 -7.25
CA ALA A 163 72.26 40.90 -7.25
C ALA A 163 72.91 41.32 -5.92
N GLU A 164 72.34 40.89 -4.79
CA GLU A 164 72.87 41.11 -3.45
C GLU A 164 74.28 40.50 -3.28
N GLN A 165 74.49 39.27 -3.77
CA GLN A 165 75.82 38.61 -3.72
C GLN A 165 76.87 39.31 -4.57
N LYS A 166 76.48 39.89 -5.72
CA LYS A 166 77.39 40.68 -6.56
C LYS A 166 77.77 42.01 -5.90
N LEU A 167 76.80 42.67 -5.26
CA LEU A 167 77.03 43.90 -4.50
C LEU A 167 77.95 43.66 -3.29
N ALA A 168 77.81 42.54 -2.59
CA ALA A 168 78.65 42.21 -1.44
C ALA A 168 80.10 41.79 -1.79
N ARG A 169 80.40 41.58 -3.08
CA ARG A 169 81.73 41.17 -3.57
C ARG A 169 82.54 42.31 -4.19
N ASN A 170 81.91 43.46 -4.42
CA ASN A 170 82.57 44.71 -4.86
C ASN A 170 82.77 45.63 -3.66
#